data_AF-A0A518IJ63-F1
#
_entry.id   AF-A0A518IJ63-F1
#
_cell.length_a   1.000
_cell.length_b   1.000
_cell.length_c   1.000
_cell.angle_alpha   90.00
_cell.angle_beta   90.00
_cell.angle_gamma   90.00
#
_symmetry.space_group_name_H-M   'P 1'
#
loop_
_entity.id
_entity.type
_entity.pdbx_description
1 polymer ?
#
loop_
_entity_poly.entity_id
_entity_poly.type
_entity_poly.pdbx_seq_one_letter_code
_entity_poly.pdbx_strand_id
1 'polypeptide(L)'
;MTDRQNKNSNSQQHRAAFTLLEMLLVLSLLLVLVSVVWPAVLRISSSNRLRQSMQDLHSAFSAARIRAIEHGVNYQVYLELGGQHYLVVPVDQSLLGLGTEASGSSQASNGQAVIDGKLPDEFEFSKTVSTTVSQPAIPFEWLAKLPNAKDWKWMEASFPITFYPDGSAAIDLQHEVLKIDQQVARIQLRGLTGNTTISYDQEKSK
;
A
#
# COMPACT_ATOMS: atom_id res chain seq x y z
N MET A 1 -62.82 -2.70 71.88
CA MET A 1 -62.40 -1.72 70.86
C MET A 1 -61.05 -1.17 71.28
N THR A 2 -59.96 -1.73 70.76
CA THR A 2 -58.61 -1.19 70.95
C THR A 2 -57.86 -1.35 69.64
N ASP A 3 -57.43 -0.20 69.14
CA ASP A 3 -56.89 0.06 67.81
C ASP A 3 -55.49 -0.54 67.61
N ARG A 4 -55.24 -1.18 66.45
CA ARG A 4 -53.92 -1.67 66.04
C ARG A 4 -53.29 -0.62 65.12
N GLN A 5 -52.31 0.12 65.63
CA GLN A 5 -51.50 1.04 64.81
C GLN A 5 -50.54 0.26 63.90
N ASN A 6 -50.79 0.30 62.60
CA ASN A 6 -49.87 -0.17 61.56
C ASN A 6 -48.85 0.93 61.22
N LYS A 7 -47.59 0.76 61.59
CA LYS A 7 -46.51 1.70 61.33
C LYS A 7 -45.84 1.36 60.00
N ASN A 8 -46.34 1.94 58.91
CA ASN A 8 -45.69 1.86 57.60
C ASN A 8 -44.39 2.67 57.62
N SER A 9 -43.25 1.99 57.77
CA SER A 9 -41.93 2.58 57.58
C SER A 9 -41.67 2.83 56.09
N ASN A 10 -41.89 4.07 55.66
CA ASN A 10 -41.55 4.53 54.32
C ASN A 10 -40.02 4.73 54.25
N SER A 11 -39.31 3.77 53.66
CA SER A 11 -37.89 3.90 53.36
C SER A 11 -37.71 4.86 52.18
N GLN A 12 -37.48 6.13 52.48
CA GLN A 12 -37.07 7.12 51.47
C GLN A 12 -35.70 6.71 50.90
N GLN A 13 -35.73 6.13 49.70
CA GLN A 13 -34.54 5.93 48.88
C GLN A 13 -33.98 7.30 48.48
N HIS A 14 -32.88 7.70 49.10
CA HIS A 14 -32.08 8.84 48.66
C HIS A 14 -31.59 8.58 47.24
N ARG A 15 -32.20 9.24 46.26
CA ARG A 15 -31.65 9.33 44.90
C ARG A 15 -30.41 10.22 44.97
N ALA A 16 -29.23 9.61 44.89
CA ALA A 16 -27.98 10.33 44.74
C ALA A 16 -28.01 11.08 43.40
N ALA A 17 -28.20 12.39 43.44
CA ALA A 17 -28.04 13.25 42.28
C ALA A 17 -26.54 13.37 41.99
N PHE A 18 -26.10 12.85 40.84
CA PHE A 18 -24.72 13.01 40.36
C PHE A 18 -24.41 14.49 40.23
N THR A 19 -23.29 14.92 40.82
CA THR A 19 -22.88 16.32 40.78
C THR A 19 -22.23 16.65 39.43
N LEU A 20 -22.37 17.90 38.95
CA LEU A 20 -21.66 18.36 37.75
C LEU A 20 -20.14 18.14 37.86
N LEU A 21 -19.59 18.24 39.07
CA LEU A 21 -18.18 18.00 39.35
C LEU A 21 -17.78 16.55 39.07
N GLU A 22 -18.61 15.58 39.44
CA GLU A 22 -18.37 14.16 39.18
C GLU A 22 -18.36 13.86 37.68
N MET A 23 -19.29 14.45 36.93
CA MET A 23 -19.32 14.32 35.46
C MET A 23 -18.07 14.95 34.79
N LEU A 24 -17.60 16.11 35.29
CA LEU A 24 -16.36 16.72 34.81
C LEU A 24 -15.13 15.87 35.15
N LEU A 25 -15.08 15.25 36.34
CA LEU A 25 -14.00 14.37 36.74
C LEU A 25 -13.97 13.12 35.86
N VAL A 26 -15.11 12.49 35.61
CA VAL A 26 -15.24 11.35 34.70
C VAL A 26 -14.80 11.72 33.29
N LEU A 27 -15.25 12.87 32.76
CA LEU A 27 -14.85 13.34 31.43
C LEU A 27 -13.33 13.58 31.35
N SER A 28 -12.74 14.17 32.39
CA SER A 28 -11.29 14.38 32.46
C SER A 28 -10.53 13.06 32.47
N LEU A 29 -11.01 12.05 33.21
CA LEU A 29 -10.41 10.73 33.25
C LEU A 29 -10.50 10.03 31.89
N LEU A 30 -11.66 10.14 31.21
CA LEU A 30 -11.84 9.61 29.87
C LEU A 30 -10.89 10.26 28.86
N LEU A 31 -10.72 11.59 28.90
CA LEU A 31 -9.78 12.30 28.02
C LEU A 31 -8.34 11.85 28.23
N VAL A 32 -7.92 11.66 29.48
CA VAL A 32 -6.59 11.13 29.81
C VAL A 32 -6.41 9.72 29.23
N LEU A 33 -7.40 8.84 29.38
CA LEU A 33 -7.34 7.49 28.82
C LEU A 33 -7.28 7.51 27.28
N VAL A 34 -8.10 8.34 26.64
CA VAL A 34 -8.09 8.49 25.17
C VAL A 34 -6.74 8.99 24.67
N SER A 35 -6.12 9.96 25.35
CA SER A 35 -4.80 10.48 24.99
C SER A 35 -3.70 9.40 25.01
N VAL A 36 -3.81 8.43 25.91
CA VAL A 36 -2.85 7.32 26.00
C VAL A 36 -3.08 6.27 24.91
N VAL A 37 -4.35 6.01 24.56
CA VAL A 37 -4.73 4.98 23.58
C VAL A 37 -4.56 5.46 22.13
N TRP A 38 -4.81 6.75 21.86
CA TRP A 38 -4.78 7.34 20.53
C TRP A 38 -3.49 7.06 19.72
N PRO A 39 -2.26 7.26 20.26
CA PRO A 39 -1.04 7.00 19.48
C PRO A 39 -0.90 5.53 19.06
N ALA A 40 -1.38 4.57 19.86
CA ALA A 40 -1.32 3.16 19.52
C ALA A 40 -2.27 2.81 18.36
N VAL A 41 -3.48 3.39 18.37
CA VAL A 41 -4.46 3.20 17.28
C VAL A 41 -3.93 3.75 15.95
N LEU A 42 -3.30 4.94 15.97
CA LEU A 42 -2.70 5.52 14.78
C LEU A 42 -1.59 4.63 14.18
N ARG A 43 -0.76 4.01 15.02
CA ARG A 43 0.31 3.11 14.56
C ARG A 43 -0.24 1.89 13.83
N ILE A 44 -1.27 1.24 14.37
CA ILE A 44 -1.92 0.05 13.79
C ILE A 44 -2.54 0.36 12.42
N SER A 45 -3.17 1.51 12.26
CA SER A 45 -3.75 1.91 10.97
C SER A 45 -2.66 2.04 9.89
N SER A 46 -1.54 2.71 10.20
CA SER A 46 -0.44 2.90 9.24
C SER A 46 0.23 1.58 8.82
N SER A 47 0.42 0.64 9.75
CA SER A 47 1.03 -0.66 9.43
C SER A 47 0.12 -1.55 8.60
N ASN A 48 -1.19 -1.49 8.81
CA ASN A 48 -2.16 -2.21 7.96
C ASN A 48 -2.19 -1.65 6.54
N ARG A 49 -2.16 -0.31 6.38
CA ARG A 49 -2.07 0.34 5.07
C ARG A 49 -0.80 -0.04 4.34
N LEU A 50 0.34 -0.05 5.03
CA LEU A 50 1.60 -0.53 4.47
C LEU A 50 1.48 -1.98 4.00
N ARG A 51 0.97 -2.87 4.85
CA ARG A 51 0.81 -4.30 4.51
C ARG A 51 -0.07 -4.50 3.27
N GLN A 52 -1.17 -3.76 3.18
CA GLN A 52 -2.04 -3.83 2.01
C GLN A 52 -1.31 -3.37 0.74
N SER A 53 -0.69 -2.19 0.76
CA SER A 53 0.02 -1.67 -0.42
C SER A 53 1.24 -2.52 -0.80
N MET A 54 1.91 -3.13 0.17
CA MET A 54 2.96 -4.13 -0.07
C MET A 54 2.40 -5.39 -0.73
N GLN A 55 1.22 -5.86 -0.30
CA GLN A 55 0.56 -7.00 -0.94
C GLN A 55 0.14 -6.68 -2.39
N ASP A 56 -0.35 -5.45 -2.63
CA ASP A 56 -0.72 -4.98 -3.97
C ASP A 56 0.53 -4.89 -4.87
N LEU A 57 1.65 -4.38 -4.34
CA LEU A 57 2.92 -4.34 -5.05
C LEU A 57 3.44 -5.75 -5.37
N HIS A 58 3.39 -6.68 -4.41
CA HIS A 58 3.74 -8.08 -4.63
C HIS A 58 2.85 -8.70 -5.73
N SER A 59 1.55 -8.40 -5.70
CA SER A 59 0.61 -8.84 -6.73
C SER A 59 0.98 -8.27 -8.10
N ALA A 60 1.40 -7.00 -8.18
CA ALA A 60 1.84 -6.38 -9.43
C ALA A 60 3.10 -7.04 -10.00
N PHE A 61 4.09 -7.38 -9.17
CA PHE A 61 5.28 -8.14 -9.60
C PHE A 61 4.92 -9.54 -10.07
N SER A 62 4.05 -10.23 -9.34
CA SER A 62 3.55 -11.56 -9.73
C SER A 62 2.79 -11.50 -11.05
N ALA A 63 1.94 -10.49 -11.23
CA ALA A 63 1.20 -10.26 -12.46
C ALA A 63 2.13 -9.94 -13.63
N ALA A 64 3.19 -9.13 -13.44
CA ALA A 64 4.20 -8.86 -14.45
C ALA A 64 4.85 -10.17 -14.95
N ARG A 65 5.25 -11.03 -14.00
CA ARG A 65 5.83 -12.35 -14.31
C ARG A 65 4.85 -13.25 -15.05
N ILE A 66 3.62 -13.39 -14.56
CA ILE A 66 2.59 -14.25 -15.17
C ILE A 66 2.28 -13.75 -16.59
N ARG A 67 2.09 -12.45 -16.77
CA ARG A 67 1.81 -11.85 -18.09
C ARG A 67 2.97 -12.00 -19.06
N ALA A 68 4.21 -11.93 -18.59
CA ALA A 68 5.37 -12.19 -19.44
C ALA A 68 5.34 -13.61 -20.00
N ILE A 69 4.98 -14.58 -19.17
CA ILE A 69 4.81 -15.99 -19.57
C ILE A 69 3.62 -16.16 -20.51
N GLU A 70 2.46 -15.59 -20.16
CA GLU A 70 1.21 -15.74 -20.93
C GLU A 70 1.27 -15.11 -22.31
N HIS A 71 1.84 -13.90 -22.42
CA HIS A 71 1.94 -13.18 -23.68
C HIS A 71 3.20 -13.51 -24.48
N GLY A 72 4.18 -14.19 -23.87
CA GLY A 72 5.45 -14.49 -24.53
C GLY A 72 6.33 -13.27 -24.79
N VAL A 73 6.08 -12.14 -24.09
CA VAL A 73 6.84 -10.89 -24.22
C VAL A 73 7.43 -10.47 -22.88
N ASN A 74 8.48 -9.66 -22.91
CA ASN A 74 9.06 -9.12 -21.68
C ASN A 74 8.09 -8.11 -21.03
N TYR A 75 8.03 -8.12 -19.71
CA TYR A 75 7.38 -7.07 -18.92
C TYR A 75 8.42 -6.33 -18.08
N GLN A 76 8.29 -5.02 -17.99
CA GLN A 76 9.15 -4.17 -17.17
C GLN A 76 8.36 -3.57 -16.01
N VAL A 77 8.94 -3.65 -14.82
CA VAL A 77 8.42 -2.99 -13.62
C VAL A 77 9.34 -1.83 -13.27
N TYR A 78 8.75 -0.67 -13.01
CA TYR A 78 9.43 0.55 -12.61
C TYR A 78 8.96 0.94 -11.21
N LEU A 79 9.91 1.36 -10.39
CA LEU A 79 9.67 1.92 -9.05
C LEU A 79 10.17 3.36 -9.03
N GLU A 80 9.38 4.28 -8.51
CA GLU A 80 9.75 5.69 -8.39
C GLU A 80 10.82 5.87 -7.30
N LEU A 81 12.03 6.32 -7.67
CA LEU A 81 13.12 6.52 -6.71
C LEU A 81 12.85 7.71 -5.79
N GLY A 82 12.72 7.46 -4.48
CA GLY A 82 12.36 8.51 -3.52
C GLY A 82 10.93 8.99 -3.64
N GLY A 83 10.06 8.18 -4.26
CA GLY A 83 8.65 8.48 -4.42
C GLY A 83 7.76 7.30 -4.04
N GLN A 84 6.54 7.29 -4.56
CA GLN A 84 5.48 6.39 -4.11
C GLN A 84 4.93 5.52 -5.24
N HIS A 85 5.18 5.88 -6.49
CA HIS A 85 4.54 5.25 -7.61
C HIS A 85 5.31 4.03 -8.10
N TYR A 86 4.57 3.06 -8.63
CA TYR A 86 5.13 1.95 -9.37
C TYR A 86 4.30 1.71 -10.63
N LEU A 87 4.95 1.15 -11.65
CA LEU A 87 4.35 0.95 -12.96
C LEU A 87 4.83 -0.37 -13.56
N VAL A 88 3.92 -1.14 -14.13
CA VAL A 88 4.18 -2.39 -14.85
C VAL A 88 3.71 -2.23 -16.28
N VAL A 89 4.60 -2.49 -17.24
CA VAL A 89 4.37 -2.23 -18.67
C VAL A 89 4.95 -3.35 -19.53
N PRO A 90 4.27 -3.76 -20.61
CA PRO A 90 4.84 -4.67 -21.60
C PRO A 90 5.92 -3.97 -22.44
N VAL A 91 6.92 -4.73 -22.89
CA VAL A 91 7.94 -4.28 -23.86
C VAL A 91 7.42 -4.34 -25.31
N ASP A 92 6.14 -4.68 -25.50
CA ASP A 92 5.47 -4.67 -26.80
C ASP A 92 4.39 -3.59 -26.84
N GLN A 93 4.48 -2.71 -27.85
CA GLN A 93 3.50 -1.62 -28.07
C GLN A 93 2.12 -2.14 -28.46
N SER A 94 2.02 -3.33 -29.06
CA SER A 94 0.74 -3.92 -29.46
C SER A 94 -0.16 -4.17 -28.23
N LEU A 95 0.45 -4.56 -27.11
CA LEU A 95 -0.21 -4.82 -25.84
C LEU A 95 -0.54 -3.56 -25.05
N LEU A 96 0.07 -2.42 -25.38
CA LEU A 96 -0.31 -1.12 -24.81
C LEU A 96 -1.67 -0.63 -25.36
N GLY A 97 -2.29 -1.38 -26.28
CA GLY A 97 -3.57 -1.05 -26.89
C GLY A 97 -3.54 0.25 -27.70
N LEU A 98 -2.35 0.61 -28.19
CA LEU A 98 -2.07 1.75 -29.06
C LEU A 98 -2.44 1.46 -30.53
N GLY A 99 -3.25 0.43 -30.79
CA GLY A 99 -3.62 -0.02 -32.12
C GLY A 99 -5.12 -0.34 -32.23
N THR A 100 -5.74 0.28 -33.24
CA THR A 100 -7.07 0.02 -33.83
C THR A 100 -8.20 0.93 -33.36
N GLU A 101 -8.43 1.98 -34.15
CA GLU A 101 -9.74 2.59 -34.38
C GLU A 101 -10.70 1.51 -34.92
N ALA A 102 -11.40 0.81 -34.03
CA ALA A 102 -12.55 0.01 -34.41
C ALA A 102 -13.68 0.22 -33.39
N SER A 103 -14.76 0.81 -33.90
CA SER A 103 -16.07 0.94 -33.26
C SER A 103 -16.49 -0.32 -32.51
N GLY A 104 -16.83 -0.19 -31.23
CA GLY A 104 -17.53 -1.24 -30.47
C GLY A 104 -16.88 -1.58 -29.13
N SER A 105 -17.37 -0.94 -28.06
CA SER A 105 -17.43 -1.46 -26.68
C SER A 105 -16.31 -2.40 -26.20
N SER A 106 -15.06 -1.96 -26.22
CA SER A 106 -13.95 -2.68 -25.57
C SER A 106 -13.12 -1.72 -24.72
N GLN A 107 -13.76 -1.23 -23.67
CA GLN A 107 -13.14 -0.46 -22.58
C GLN A 107 -12.29 -1.35 -21.64
N ALA A 108 -11.79 -2.50 -22.14
CA ALA A 108 -11.21 -3.58 -21.34
C ALA A 108 -9.75 -3.94 -21.69
N SER A 109 -9.19 -3.47 -22.82
CA SER A 109 -7.84 -3.87 -23.23
C SER A 109 -6.71 -2.95 -22.74
N ASN A 110 -6.94 -1.63 -22.65
CA ASN A 110 -5.90 -0.68 -22.22
C ASN A 110 -5.55 -0.79 -20.72
N GLY A 111 -6.53 -1.11 -19.87
CA GLY A 111 -6.32 -1.23 -18.42
C GLY A 111 -5.81 -2.59 -17.96
N GLN A 112 -5.67 -3.57 -18.88
CA GLN A 112 -5.34 -4.94 -18.50
C GLN A 112 -3.86 -5.27 -18.69
N ALA A 113 -3.13 -4.59 -19.58
CA ALA A 113 -1.70 -4.83 -19.77
C ALA A 113 -0.82 -3.97 -18.86
N VAL A 114 -1.20 -2.71 -18.64
CA VAL A 114 -0.49 -1.76 -17.77
C VAL A 114 -1.06 -1.84 -16.35
N ILE A 115 -0.19 -1.90 -15.34
CA ILE A 115 -0.59 -1.79 -13.93
C ILE A 115 0.12 -0.60 -13.34
N ASP A 116 -0.61 0.42 -12.95
CA ASP A 116 -0.10 1.50 -12.12
C ASP A 116 -0.61 1.35 -10.68
N GLY A 117 0.20 1.82 -9.75
CA GLY A 117 -0.20 1.89 -8.36
C GLY A 117 0.71 2.80 -7.56
N LYS A 118 0.31 3.05 -6.31
CA LYS A 118 1.05 3.93 -5.41
C LYS A 118 1.08 3.40 -4.00
N LEU A 119 2.17 3.70 -3.31
CA LEU A 119 2.27 3.58 -1.88
C LEU A 119 1.41 4.65 -1.18
N PRO A 120 1.04 4.43 0.08
CA PRO A 120 0.39 5.46 0.87
C PRO A 120 1.34 6.65 1.12
N ASP A 121 0.78 7.85 1.21
CA ASP A 121 1.53 9.13 1.27
C ASP A 121 2.60 9.25 2.37
N GLU A 122 2.55 8.38 3.39
CA GLU A 122 3.50 8.33 4.51
C GLU A 122 4.70 7.42 4.27
N PHE A 123 4.73 6.70 3.14
CA PHE A 123 5.78 5.77 2.75
C PHE A 123 6.41 6.18 1.42
N GLU A 124 7.66 5.85 1.23
CA GLU A 124 8.35 6.06 -0.04
C GLU A 124 9.35 4.95 -0.33
N PHE A 125 9.61 4.73 -1.61
CA PHE A 125 10.70 3.89 -2.09
C PHE A 125 12.04 4.57 -1.85
N SER A 126 13.06 3.81 -1.45
CA SER A 126 14.40 4.36 -1.25
C SER A 126 14.96 4.96 -2.54
N LYS A 127 15.71 6.06 -2.43
CA LYS A 127 16.41 6.66 -3.58
C LYS A 127 17.58 5.80 -4.07
N THR A 128 18.06 4.90 -3.22
CA THR A 128 19.24 4.08 -3.50
C THR A 128 18.81 2.66 -3.85
N VAL A 129 19.49 2.11 -4.86
CA VAL A 129 19.26 0.76 -5.34
C VAL A 129 20.55 -0.01 -5.15
N SER A 130 20.49 -1.15 -4.46
CA SER A 130 21.68 -1.94 -4.13
C SER A 130 22.18 -2.82 -5.30
N THR A 131 21.59 -2.69 -6.49
CA THR A 131 21.88 -3.52 -7.65
C THR A 131 22.14 -2.66 -8.88
N THR A 132 23.06 -3.12 -9.75
CA THR A 132 23.38 -2.43 -10.99
C THR A 132 22.44 -2.91 -12.08
N VAL A 133 21.64 -2.01 -12.64
CA VAL A 133 20.70 -2.34 -13.72
C VAL A 133 21.32 -1.97 -15.05
N SER A 134 21.50 -2.97 -15.93
CA SER A 134 22.12 -2.79 -17.25
C SER A 134 21.14 -3.05 -18.40
N GLN A 135 19.83 -3.14 -18.12
CA GLN A 135 18.82 -3.45 -19.12
C GLN A 135 18.33 -2.22 -19.86
N PRO A 136 17.95 -2.36 -21.14
CA PRO A 136 17.32 -1.29 -21.89
C PRO A 136 15.91 -1.02 -21.34
N ALA A 137 15.66 0.21 -20.91
CA ALA A 137 14.34 0.69 -20.56
C ALA A 137 13.51 0.92 -21.84
N ILE A 138 12.19 0.69 -21.77
CA ILE A 138 11.32 1.15 -22.85
C ILE A 138 11.31 2.69 -22.93
N PRO A 139 11.29 3.28 -24.14
CA PRO A 139 11.17 4.73 -24.30
C PRO A 139 9.84 5.25 -23.75
N PHE A 140 9.87 6.36 -22.99
CA PHE A 140 8.65 6.98 -22.46
C PHE A 140 7.67 7.43 -23.56
N GLU A 141 8.16 7.70 -24.77
CA GLU A 141 7.34 8.01 -25.97
C GLU A 141 6.28 6.95 -26.27
N TRP A 142 6.53 5.68 -25.92
CA TRP A 142 5.55 4.60 -26.10
C TRP A 142 4.38 4.77 -25.15
N LEU A 143 4.64 5.25 -23.95
CA LEU A 143 3.64 5.47 -22.90
C LEU A 143 2.94 6.82 -23.06
N ALA A 144 3.60 7.83 -23.64
CA ALA A 144 3.11 9.21 -23.76
C ALA A 144 1.72 9.35 -24.41
N LYS A 145 1.31 8.35 -25.21
CA LYS A 145 0.01 8.31 -25.89
C LYS A 145 -1.13 7.74 -25.03
N LEU A 146 -0.82 7.21 -23.84
CA LEU A 146 -1.81 6.65 -22.92
C LEU A 146 -2.45 7.75 -22.06
N PRO A 147 -3.72 7.59 -21.64
CA PRO A 147 -4.44 8.61 -20.86
C PRO A 147 -3.71 9.07 -19.58
N ASN A 148 -3.06 8.14 -18.87
CA ASN A 148 -2.40 8.38 -17.58
C ASN A 148 -0.90 8.67 -17.71
N ALA A 149 -0.38 8.86 -18.93
CA ALA A 149 1.06 8.97 -19.16
C ALA A 149 1.73 10.14 -18.40
N LYS A 150 0.98 11.22 -18.17
CA LYS A 150 1.47 12.42 -17.47
C LYS A 150 1.98 12.09 -16.07
N ASP A 151 1.35 11.12 -15.40
CA ASP A 151 1.67 10.74 -14.02
C ASP A 151 2.88 9.79 -13.95
N TRP A 152 3.42 9.35 -15.09
CA TRP A 152 4.50 8.35 -15.19
C TRP A 152 5.84 8.93 -15.63
N LYS A 153 5.97 10.26 -15.73
CA LYS A 153 7.22 10.91 -16.17
C LYS A 153 8.42 10.57 -15.28
N TRP A 154 8.17 10.28 -14.00
CA TRP A 154 9.20 9.83 -13.07
C TRP A 154 9.91 8.54 -13.53
N MET A 155 9.28 7.75 -14.39
CA MET A 155 9.84 6.51 -14.95
C MET A 155 11.17 6.75 -15.67
N GLU A 156 11.36 7.91 -16.31
CA GLU A 156 12.62 8.26 -17.00
C GLU A 156 13.81 8.36 -16.04
N ALA A 157 13.56 8.69 -14.77
CA ALA A 157 14.57 8.74 -13.71
C ALA A 157 14.69 7.41 -12.94
N SER A 158 13.86 6.41 -13.28
CA SER A 158 13.84 5.08 -12.68
C SER A 158 14.57 4.06 -13.57
N PHE A 159 14.72 2.85 -13.06
CA PHE A 159 15.35 1.73 -13.75
C PHE A 159 14.33 0.61 -14.02
N PRO A 160 14.46 -0.14 -15.12
CA PRO A 160 13.56 -1.23 -15.44
C PRO A 160 13.93 -2.50 -14.68
N ILE A 161 12.93 -3.18 -14.13
CA ILE A 161 13.04 -4.55 -13.62
C ILE A 161 12.35 -5.45 -14.64
N THR A 162 13.15 -6.15 -15.45
CA THR A 162 12.61 -6.95 -16.56
C THR A 162 12.26 -8.37 -16.10
N PHE A 163 11.04 -8.81 -16.40
CA PHE A 163 10.59 -10.19 -16.35
C PHE A 163 10.55 -10.77 -17.77
N TYR A 164 11.08 -11.99 -17.90
CA TYR A 164 11.15 -12.71 -19.17
C TYR A 164 10.01 -13.74 -19.31
N PRO A 165 9.69 -14.16 -20.55
CA PRO A 165 8.68 -15.19 -20.83
C PRO A 165 8.96 -16.57 -20.21
N ASP A 166 10.21 -16.85 -19.81
CA ASP A 166 10.57 -18.07 -19.08
C ASP A 166 10.24 -17.99 -17.58
N GLY A 167 9.70 -16.86 -17.12
CA GLY A 167 9.34 -16.60 -15.73
C GLY A 167 10.52 -16.17 -14.84
N SER A 168 11.71 -15.99 -15.40
CA SER A 168 12.83 -15.38 -14.69
C SER A 168 12.73 -13.85 -14.71
N ALA A 169 13.45 -13.23 -13.78
CA ALA A 169 13.72 -11.81 -13.75
C ALA A 169 15.19 -11.55 -14.04
N ALA A 170 15.46 -10.39 -14.61
CA ALA A 170 16.76 -10.11 -15.19
C ALA A 170 17.83 -9.65 -14.16
N ILE A 171 17.42 -9.34 -12.92
CA ILE A 171 18.32 -8.98 -11.81
C ILE A 171 17.80 -9.53 -10.49
N ASP A 172 18.74 -9.78 -9.57
CA ASP A 172 18.43 -9.79 -8.14
C ASP A 172 18.27 -8.34 -7.66
N LEU A 173 17.12 -8.04 -7.06
CA LEU A 173 16.82 -6.71 -6.54
C LEU A 173 16.55 -6.79 -5.05
N GLN A 174 17.16 -5.86 -4.32
CA GLN A 174 16.77 -5.52 -2.97
C GLN A 174 16.45 -4.03 -2.94
N HIS A 175 15.22 -3.70 -2.56
CA HIS A 175 14.75 -2.33 -2.48
C HIS A 175 14.03 -2.09 -1.17
N GLU A 176 14.22 -0.90 -0.59
CA GLU A 176 13.73 -0.58 0.75
C GLU A 176 12.58 0.41 0.65
N VAL A 177 11.62 0.25 1.56
CA VAL A 177 10.50 1.16 1.74
C VAL A 177 10.69 1.88 3.06
N LEU A 178 10.66 3.20 3.00
CA LEU A 178 10.96 4.11 4.09
C LEU A 178 9.68 4.79 4.59
N LYS A 179 9.66 5.13 5.88
CA LYS A 179 8.71 6.04 6.53
C LYS A 179 9.53 7.08 7.28
N ILE A 180 9.56 8.33 6.81
CA ILE A 180 10.36 9.41 7.43
C ILE A 180 11.82 8.92 7.65
N ASP A 181 12.48 8.49 6.58
CA ASP A 181 13.84 7.92 6.55
C ASP A 181 14.08 6.63 7.36
N GLN A 182 13.05 6.07 8.01
CA GLN A 182 13.16 4.78 8.70
C GLN A 182 12.71 3.65 7.79
N GLN A 183 13.55 2.62 7.66
CA GLN A 183 13.16 1.42 6.93
C GLN A 183 12.01 0.70 7.63
N VAL A 184 10.91 0.47 6.91
CA VAL A 184 9.72 -0.23 7.43
C VAL A 184 9.42 -1.53 6.69
N ALA A 185 9.84 -1.63 5.43
CA ALA A 185 9.74 -2.85 4.65
C ALA A 185 10.90 -2.98 3.66
N ARG A 186 11.09 -4.19 3.17
CA ARG A 186 12.08 -4.53 2.15
C ARG A 186 11.45 -5.47 1.14
N ILE A 187 11.64 -5.12 -0.12
CA ILE A 187 11.25 -5.89 -1.29
C ILE A 187 12.50 -6.62 -1.78
N GLN A 188 12.40 -7.93 -1.92
CA GLN A 188 13.46 -8.76 -2.48
C GLN A 188 12.90 -9.52 -3.68
N LEU A 189 13.52 -9.34 -4.84
CA LEU A 189 13.24 -10.12 -6.04
C LEU A 189 14.47 -10.95 -6.37
N ARG A 190 14.26 -12.24 -6.59
CA ARG A 190 15.30 -13.15 -7.08
C ARG A 190 15.22 -13.24 -8.61
N GLY A 191 16.30 -12.87 -9.28
CA GLY A 191 16.44 -12.87 -10.74
C GLY A 191 16.14 -14.22 -11.34
N LEU A 192 16.89 -15.27 -10.95
CA LEU A 192 16.76 -16.60 -11.56
C LEU A 192 15.36 -17.22 -11.50
N THR A 193 14.55 -16.87 -10.50
CA THR A 193 13.22 -17.47 -10.30
C THR A 193 12.07 -16.50 -10.53
N GLY A 194 12.36 -15.21 -10.67
CA GLY A 194 11.35 -14.14 -10.69
C GLY A 194 10.51 -14.06 -9.41
N ASN A 195 10.95 -14.67 -8.31
CA ASN A 195 10.17 -14.73 -7.08
C ASN A 195 10.37 -13.45 -6.26
N THR A 196 9.27 -12.84 -5.83
CA THR A 196 9.27 -11.64 -4.99
C THR A 196 8.92 -12.02 -3.55
N THR A 197 9.64 -11.47 -2.59
CA THR A 197 9.42 -11.63 -1.16
C THR A 197 9.38 -10.26 -0.51
N ILE A 198 8.45 -10.05 0.41
CA ILE A 198 8.37 -8.84 1.22
C ILE A 198 8.64 -9.19 2.67
N SER A 199 9.60 -8.49 3.27
CA SER A 199 9.89 -8.56 4.70
C SER A 199 9.60 -7.21 5.33
N TYR A 200 8.93 -7.22 6.48
CA TYR A 200 8.67 -6.03 7.28
C TYR A 200 9.75 -5.94 8.35
N ASP A 201 10.27 -4.73 8.59
CA ASP A 201 11.15 -4.55 9.75
C ASP A 201 10.30 -4.70 11.01
N GLN A 202 10.69 -5.63 11.89
CA GLN A 202 10.02 -5.78 13.17
C GLN A 202 10.52 -4.62 14.02
N GLU A 203 9.68 -3.60 14.22
CA GLU A 203 9.93 -2.53 15.18
C GLU A 203 10.31 -3.22 16.50
N LYS A 204 11.61 -3.24 16.86
CA LYS A 204 12.07 -3.84 18.10
C LYS A 204 11.31 -3.14 19.21
N SER A 205 10.34 -3.83 19.79
CA SER A 205 9.62 -3.39 20.98
C SER A 205 10.66 -3.06 22.04
N LYS A 206 10.91 -1.76 22.26
CA LYS A 206 11.63 -1.25 23.41
C LYS A 206 10.64 -0.96 24.52
#